data_AF-A0A8T4RIU5-F1
#
_entry.id   AF-A0A8T4RIU5-F1
#
_cell.length_a   1.000
_cell.length_b   1.000
_cell.length_c   1.000
_cell.angle_alpha   90.00
_cell.angle_beta   90.00
_cell.angle_gamma   90.00
#
_symmetry.space_group_name_H-M   'P 1'
#
loop_
_entity.id
_entity.type
_entity.pdbx_description
1 polymer ?
#
loop_
_entity_poly.entity_id
_entity_poly.type
_entity_poly.pdbx_seq_one_letter_code
_entity_poly.pdbx_strand_id
1 'polypeptide(L)'
;MEVRLYRNAVFHDLQQYGSFGTFEWKIPLEVLSGTTEIKMEWLKAFFDSEATVQVSPPKIILYSANLIGLHQVQQLLHEFSIIGRINGPYAGAYRLTLECSQLPLFFKHLNFYHSLKSQKLACIIRTK
;
A
#
# COMPACT_ATOMS: atom_id res chain seq x y z
N MET A 1 11.05 5.24 -10.95
CA MET A 1 11.33 6.27 -9.92
C MET A 1 12.73 6.00 -9.41
N GLU A 2 13.68 6.92 -9.62
CA GLU A 2 15.06 6.77 -9.14
C GLU A 2 15.20 7.63 -7.88
N VAL A 3 15.32 6.99 -6.71
CA VAL A 3 15.58 7.69 -5.45
C VAL A 3 17.09 7.72 -5.24
N ARG A 4 17.69 8.91 -5.20
CA ARG A 4 19.12 9.09 -4.93
C ARG A 4 19.34 9.37 -3.46
N LEU A 5 19.98 8.44 -2.76
CA LEU A 5 20.42 8.62 -1.37
C LEU A 5 21.88 9.09 -1.37
N TYR A 6 22.11 10.31 -0.87
CA TYR A 6 23.45 10.93 -0.86
C TYR A 6 24.28 10.57 0.38
N ARG A 7 23.66 10.01 1.43
CA ARG A 7 24.34 9.62 2.67
C ARG A 7 24.39 8.11 2.81
N ASN A 8 25.60 7.56 2.76
CA ASN A 8 25.85 6.12 2.95
C ASN A 8 25.26 5.60 4.26
N ALA A 9 25.28 6.40 5.34
CA ALA A 9 24.70 6.02 6.61
C ALA A 9 23.19 5.72 6.53
N VAL A 10 22.42 6.51 5.77
CA VAL A 10 20.97 6.30 5.59
C VAL A 10 20.71 5.08 4.71
N PHE A 11 21.53 4.89 3.66
CA PHE A 11 21.44 3.70 2.83
C PHE A 11 21.70 2.42 3.63
N HIS A 12 22.77 2.40 4.42
CA HIS A 12 23.11 1.24 5.25
C HIS A 12 22.10 1.00 6.37
N ASP A 13 21.56 2.06 6.99
CA ASP A 13 20.48 1.95 7.97
C ASP A 13 19.23 1.31 7.34
N LEU A 14 18.79 1.81 6.18
CA LEU A 14 17.64 1.24 5.47
C LEU A 14 17.85 -0.24 5.12
N GLN A 15 19.04 -0.61 4.64
CA GLN A 15 19.37 -2.01 4.29
C GLN A 15 19.24 -2.99 5.46
N GLN A 16 19.26 -2.53 6.72
CA GLN A 16 19.04 -3.41 7.88
C GLN A 16 17.61 -3.94 7.95
N TYR A 17 16.65 -3.22 7.38
CA TYR A 17 15.22 -3.57 7.45
C TYR A 17 14.76 -4.51 6.32
N GLY A 18 15.59 -4.75 5.31
CA GLY A 18 15.32 -5.74 4.27
C GLY A 18 15.87 -5.39 2.88
N SER A 19 15.55 -6.25 1.90
CA SER A 19 15.77 -5.96 0.48
C SER A 19 14.72 -4.97 0.00
N PHE A 20 15.12 -3.98 -0.80
CA PHE A 20 14.21 -3.03 -1.47
C PHE A 20 14.11 -3.31 -2.97
N GLY A 21 14.56 -4.49 -3.43
CA GLY A 21 14.46 -4.89 -4.82
C GLY A 21 13.01 -5.08 -5.26
N THR A 22 12.69 -4.70 -6.50
CA THR A 22 11.34 -4.75 -7.08
C THR A 22 10.63 -6.09 -6.93
N PHE A 23 11.39 -7.20 -6.93
CA PHE A 23 10.86 -8.56 -6.87
C PHE A 23 10.91 -9.19 -5.46
N GLU A 24 11.69 -8.62 -4.54
CA GLU A 24 12.09 -9.31 -3.31
C GLU A 24 11.81 -8.53 -2.03
N TRP A 25 11.27 -7.32 -2.15
CA TRP A 25 10.96 -6.49 -0.98
C TRP A 25 10.02 -7.21 -0.01
N LYS A 26 10.18 -6.92 1.28
CA LYS A 26 9.32 -7.45 2.32
C LYS A 26 8.92 -6.33 3.24
N ILE A 27 7.76 -6.47 3.86
CA ILE A 27 7.41 -5.61 5.00
C ILE A 27 8.40 -5.94 6.13
N PRO A 28 9.12 -4.95 6.68
CA PRO A 28 10.06 -5.19 7.77
C PRO A 28 9.41 -5.86 8.97
N LEU A 29 10.16 -6.68 9.71
CA LEU A 29 9.63 -7.40 10.88
C LEU A 29 9.20 -6.42 11.98
N GLU A 30 9.88 -5.30 12.11
CA GLU A 30 9.59 -4.20 13.03
C GLU A 30 8.22 -3.58 12.76
N VAL A 31 7.78 -3.60 11.50
CA VAL A 31 6.43 -3.16 11.11
C VAL A 31 5.43 -4.26 11.42
N LEU A 32 5.70 -5.51 11.00
CA LEU A 32 4.78 -6.64 11.20
C LEU A 32 4.53 -6.97 12.68
N SER A 33 5.53 -6.81 13.53
CA SER A 33 5.47 -6.98 14.98
C SER A 33 5.23 -5.67 15.74
N GLY A 34 5.20 -4.54 15.03
CA GLY A 34 5.01 -3.21 15.60
C GLY A 34 3.59 -2.96 16.09
N THR A 35 3.40 -1.78 16.68
CA THR A 35 2.08 -1.35 17.14
C THR A 35 1.13 -1.12 15.96
N THR A 36 -0.16 -1.04 16.24
CA THR A 36 -1.19 -0.72 15.24
C THR A 36 -0.87 0.59 14.50
N GLU A 37 -0.32 1.58 15.18
CA GLU A 37 0.09 2.87 14.60
C GLU A 37 1.22 2.69 13.59
N ILE A 38 2.26 1.91 13.92
CA ILE A 38 3.38 1.65 13.01
C ILE A 38 2.90 0.95 11.74
N LYS A 39 2.06 -0.09 11.91
CA LYS A 39 1.45 -0.83 10.80
C LYS A 39 0.60 0.07 9.91
N MET A 40 -0.21 0.91 10.54
CA MET A 40 -1.08 1.88 9.87
C MET A 40 -0.25 2.88 9.06
N GLU A 41 0.78 3.47 9.66
CA GLU A 41 1.65 4.45 9.01
C GLU A 41 2.41 3.85 7.83
N TRP A 42 2.91 2.62 7.98
CA TRP A 42 3.55 1.92 6.88
C TRP A 42 2.59 1.68 5.71
N LEU A 43 1.36 1.22 6.00
CA LEU A 43 0.33 1.02 4.97
C LEU A 43 -0.03 2.34 4.29
N LYS A 44 -0.21 3.43 5.04
CA LYS A 44 -0.49 4.76 4.48
C LYS A 44 0.60 5.18 3.51
N ALA A 45 1.87 5.09 3.92
CA ALA A 45 3.00 5.45 3.07
C ALA A 45 3.08 4.60 1.80
N PHE A 46 2.89 3.28 1.93
CA PHE A 46 2.90 2.35 0.80
C PHE A 46 1.78 2.63 -0.20
N PHE A 47 0.55 2.86 0.28
CA PHE A 47 -0.57 3.20 -0.61
C PHE A 47 -0.42 4.59 -1.22
N ASP A 48 0.19 5.54 -0.51
CA ASP A 48 0.44 6.87 -1.04
C ASP A 48 1.44 6.85 -2.21
N SER A 49 2.44 5.96 -2.18
CA SER A 49 3.38 5.79 -3.30
C SER A 49 2.79 4.97 -4.45
N GLU A 50 2.24 3.78 -4.16
CA GLU A 50 1.92 2.78 -5.19
C GLU A 50 0.48 2.83 -5.70
N ALA A 51 -0.46 3.34 -4.90
CA ALA A 51 -1.88 3.15 -5.20
C ALA A 51 -2.48 4.27 -6.05
N THR A 52 -3.43 3.86 -6.89
CA THR A 52 -4.25 4.74 -7.72
C THR A 52 -5.72 4.62 -7.30
N VAL A 53 -6.36 5.76 -7.05
CA VAL A 53 -7.81 5.86 -6.81
C VAL A 53 -8.54 6.00 -8.15
N GLN A 54 -9.37 5.02 -8.50
CA GLN A 54 -10.22 5.05 -9.69
C GLN A 54 -11.65 5.45 -9.30
N VAL A 55 -12.28 6.30 -10.12
CA VAL A 55 -13.62 6.86 -9.86
C VAL A 55 -14.72 6.03 -10.53
N SER A 56 -14.45 5.46 -11.71
CA SER A 56 -15.41 4.65 -12.45
C SER A 56 -14.73 3.44 -13.12
N PRO A 57 -14.97 2.21 -12.64
CA PRO A 57 -15.67 1.87 -11.39
C PRO A 57 -14.86 2.33 -10.14
N PRO A 58 -15.54 2.66 -9.02
CA PRO A 58 -14.87 3.12 -7.81
C PRO A 58 -14.06 2.02 -7.13
N LYS A 59 -12.73 2.17 -7.10
CA LYS A 59 -11.80 1.22 -6.45
C LYS A 59 -10.43 1.84 -6.20
N ILE A 60 -9.65 1.23 -5.31
CA ILE A 60 -8.22 1.51 -5.16
C ILE A 60 -7.46 0.34 -5.76
N ILE A 61 -6.46 0.61 -6.60
CA ILE A 61 -5.61 -0.41 -7.20
C ILE A 61 -4.14 -0.06 -7.03
N LEU A 62 -3.29 -1.08 -6.91
CA LEU A 62 -1.84 -0.95 -7.05
C LEU A 62 -1.27 -2.18 -7.75
N TYR A 63 -0.09 -2.02 -8.33
CA TYR A 63 0.61 -3.05 -9.10
C TYR A 63 1.98 -3.33 -8.48
N SER A 64 2.39 -4.59 -8.42
CA SER A 64 3.72 -4.98 -7.99
C SER A 64 4.13 -6.29 -8.65
N ALA A 65 5.40 -6.43 -9.03
CA ALA A 65 5.96 -7.69 -9.50
C ALA A 65 6.18 -8.71 -8.37
N ASN A 66 6.18 -8.23 -7.12
CA ASN A 66 6.44 -9.04 -5.94
C ASN A 66 5.14 -9.54 -5.30
N LEU A 67 4.74 -10.77 -5.62
CA LEU A 67 3.54 -11.41 -5.07
C LEU A 67 3.63 -11.64 -3.56
N ILE A 68 4.80 -12.00 -3.05
CA ILE A 68 5.01 -12.27 -1.62
C ILE A 68 4.79 -10.99 -0.81
N GLY A 69 5.38 -9.88 -1.25
CA GLY A 69 5.16 -8.56 -0.66
C GLY A 69 3.68 -8.16 -0.69
N LEU A 70 2.98 -8.39 -1.80
CA LEU A 70 1.53 -8.12 -1.86
C LEU A 70 0.70 -8.98 -0.89
N HIS A 71 1.07 -10.25 -0.67
CA HIS A 71 0.40 -11.06 0.34
C HIS A 71 0.64 -10.53 1.76
N GLN A 72 1.84 -10.03 2.07
CA GLN A 72 2.10 -9.38 3.35
C GLN A 72 1.24 -8.11 3.51
N VAL A 73 1.12 -7.29 2.46
CA VAL A 73 0.24 -6.10 2.46
C VAL A 73 -1.21 -6.52 2.68
N GLN A 74 -1.67 -7.58 1.99
CA GLN A 74 -3.02 -8.12 2.14
C GLN A 74 -3.29 -8.58 3.57
N GLN A 75 -2.35 -9.33 4.19
CA GLN A 75 -2.45 -9.75 5.58
C GLN A 75 -2.52 -8.55 6.54
N LEU A 76 -1.70 -7.52 6.31
CA LEU A 76 -1.69 -6.32 7.14
C LEU A 76 -2.99 -5.53 7.03
N LEU A 77 -3.60 -5.46 5.83
CA LEU A 77 -4.92 -4.86 5.62
C LEU A 77 -6.04 -5.59 6.38
N HIS A 78 -5.94 -6.92 6.48
CA HIS A 78 -6.91 -7.72 7.23
C HIS A 78 -6.97 -7.35 8.71
N GLU A 79 -5.86 -6.91 9.32
CA GLU A 79 -5.86 -6.40 10.71
C GLU A 79 -6.75 -5.15 10.88
N PHE A 80 -6.95 -4.38 9.82
CA PHE A 80 -7.83 -3.22 9.78
C PHE A 80 -9.22 -3.54 9.18
N SER A 81 -9.57 -4.82 9.08
CA SER A 81 -10.82 -5.32 8.47
C SER A 81 -11.00 -4.92 6.99
N ILE A 82 -9.91 -4.59 6.29
CA ILE A 82 -9.93 -4.22 4.87
C ILE A 82 -9.55 -5.44 4.04
N ILE A 83 -10.41 -5.82 3.10
CA ILE A 83 -10.19 -6.98 2.24
C ILE A 83 -9.66 -6.52 0.88
N GLY A 84 -8.41 -6.88 0.59
CA GLY A 84 -7.82 -6.71 -0.73
C GLY A 84 -7.88 -7.99 -1.56
N ARG A 85 -8.07 -7.87 -2.88
CA ARG A 85 -8.01 -8.99 -3.83
C ARG A 85 -6.78 -8.88 -4.73
N ILE A 86 -5.93 -9.89 -4.72
CA ILE A 86 -4.78 -9.98 -5.61
C ILE A 86 -5.19 -10.76 -6.87
N ASN A 87 -4.91 -10.22 -8.04
CA ASN A 87 -5.17 -10.84 -9.34
C ASN A 87 -3.94 -10.74 -10.25
N GLY A 88 -3.88 -11.60 -11.27
CA GLY A 88 -2.79 -11.62 -12.26
C GLY A 88 -2.00 -12.94 -12.22
N PRO A 89 -0.77 -12.95 -12.74
CA PRO A 89 -0.02 -11.79 -13.24
C PRO A 89 -0.59 -11.21 -14.55
N TYR A 90 -0.49 -9.89 -14.71
CA TYR A 90 -0.74 -9.15 -15.94
C TYR A 90 0.58 -8.53 -16.40
N ALA A 91 1.13 -8.99 -17.52
CA ALA A 91 2.42 -8.52 -18.05
C ALA A 91 3.56 -8.50 -17.01
N GLY A 92 3.64 -9.53 -16.15
CA GLY A 92 4.68 -9.66 -15.13
C GLY A 92 4.43 -8.94 -13.81
N ALA A 93 3.27 -8.28 -13.64
CA ALA A 93 2.87 -7.65 -12.38
C ALA A 93 1.54 -8.20 -11.85
N TYR A 94 1.43 -8.27 -10.53
CA TYR A 94 0.20 -8.61 -9.82
C TYR A 94 -0.53 -7.32 -9.43
N ARG A 95 -1.86 -7.36 -9.45
CA ARG A 95 -2.71 -6.23 -9.07
C ARG A 95 -3.42 -6.52 -7.77
N LEU A 96 -3.19 -5.69 -6.75
CA LEU A 96 -4.00 -5.65 -5.54
C LEU A 96 -5.14 -4.63 -5.73
N THR A 97 -6.38 -5.07 -5.54
CA THR A 97 -7.59 -4.26 -5.68
C THR A 97 -8.34 -4.18 -4.36
N LEU A 98 -8.70 -2.97 -3.92
CA LEU A 98 -9.72 -2.73 -2.91
C LEU A 98 -11.00 -2.30 -3.62
N GLU A 99 -12.02 -3.15 -3.53
CA GLU A 99 -13.32 -2.89 -4.16
C GLU A 99 -14.08 -1.75 -3.47
N CYS A 100 -15.11 -1.24 -4.14
CA CYS A 100 -15.90 -0.11 -3.64
C CYS A 100 -16.43 -0.29 -2.20
N SER A 101 -16.77 -1.51 -1.80
CA SER A 101 -17.26 -1.82 -0.45
C SER A 101 -16.22 -1.61 0.66
N GLN A 102 -14.93 -1.60 0.30
CA GLN A 102 -13.81 -1.48 1.23
C GLN A 102 -13.35 -0.03 1.39
N LEU A 103 -13.75 0.86 0.49
CA LEU A 103 -13.30 2.26 0.46
C LEU A 103 -13.65 3.05 1.74
N PRO A 104 -14.84 2.88 2.37
CA PRO A 104 -15.13 3.56 3.64
C PRO A 104 -14.21 3.13 4.77
N LEU A 105 -13.89 1.83 4.87
CA LEU A 105 -12.96 1.30 5.88
C LEU A 105 -11.53 1.82 5.63
N PHE A 106 -11.10 1.80 4.37
CA PHE A 106 -9.82 2.38 3.98
C PHE A 106 -9.73 3.86 4.34
N PHE A 107 -10.76 4.65 4.04
CA PHE A 107 -10.80 6.08 4.38
C PHE A 107 -10.78 6.34 5.88
N LYS A 108 -11.47 5.50 6.67
CA LYS A 108 -11.54 5.63 8.12
C LYS A 108 -10.20 5.31 8.80
N HIS A 109 -9.51 4.26 8.36
CA HIS A 109 -8.34 3.73 9.07
C HIS A 109 -7.00 4.17 8.46
N LEU A 110 -6.92 4.33 7.14
CA LEU A 110 -5.67 4.60 6.44
C LEU A 110 -5.72 5.98 5.78
N ASN A 111 -6.69 6.22 4.90
CA ASN A 111 -6.74 7.39 4.02
C ASN A 111 -5.40 7.62 3.26
N PHE A 112 -5.33 8.67 2.45
CA PHE A 112 -4.11 9.06 1.75
C PHE A 112 -3.51 10.33 2.36
N TYR A 113 -2.19 10.43 2.36
CA TYR A 113 -1.49 11.68 2.65
C TYR A 113 -1.57 12.64 1.48
N HIS A 114 -1.49 12.13 0.25
CA HIS A 114 -1.61 12.91 -0.95
C HIS A 114 -3.03 13.50 -1.08
N SER A 115 -3.13 14.82 -0.93
CA SER A 115 -4.39 15.57 -0.88
C SER A 115 -5.35 15.24 -2.02
N LEU A 116 -4.87 15.16 -3.26
CA LEU A 116 -5.72 14.82 -4.42
C LEU A 116 -6.27 13.38 -4.37
N LYS A 117 -5.52 12.42 -3.83
CA LYS A 117 -5.99 11.03 -3.69
C LYS A 117 -7.05 10.96 -2.59
N SER A 118 -6.80 11.63 -1.46
CA SER A 118 -7.76 11.72 -0.36
C SER A 118 -9.07 12.39 -0.78
N GLN A 119 -8.99 13.52 -1.52
CA GLN A 119 -10.18 14.21 -2.05
C GLN A 119 -10.96 13.33 -3.03
N LYS A 120 -10.28 12.65 -3.97
CA LYS A 120 -10.92 11.71 -4.89
C LYS A 120 -11.66 10.61 -4.14
N LEU A 121 -11.02 10.02 -3.13
CA LEU A 121 -11.62 8.98 -2.30
C LEU A 121 -12.84 9.51 -1.53
N ALA A 122 -12.74 10.71 -0.95
CA ALA A 122 -13.85 11.35 -0.24
C ALA A 122 -15.05 11.63 -1.16
N CYS A 123 -14.82 12.07 -2.40
CA CYS A 123 -15.88 12.28 -3.39
C CYS A 123 -16.60 10.97 -3.75
N ILE A 124 -15.86 9.86 -3.89
CA ILE A 124 -16.45 8.54 -4.15
C ILE A 124 -17.36 8.11 -3.00
N ILE A 125 -16.93 8.31 -1.76
CA ILE A 125 -17.69 7.89 -0.58
C ILE A 125 -18.95 8.74 -0.39
N ARG A 126 -18.90 10.04 -0.70
CA ARG A 126 -20.03 10.97 -0.53
C ARG A 126 -21.15 10.79 -1.55
N THR A 127 -20.86 10.20 -2.71
CA THR A 127 -21.84 10.02 -3.80
C THR A 127 -22.67 8.73 -3.63
N LYS A 128 -22.51 8.03 -2.51
CA LYS A 128 -23.27 6.83 -2.13
C LYS A 128 -24.11 7.10 -0.89
#